data_AF-A0A3P3XS18-F1
#
_entry.id   AF-A0A3P3XS18-F1
#
_cell.length_a   1.000
_cell.length_b   1.000
_cell.length_c   1.000
_cell.angle_alpha   90.00
_cell.angle_beta   90.00
_cell.angle_gamma   90.00
#
_symmetry.space_group_name_H-M   'P 1'
#
loop_
_entity.id
_entity.type
_entity.pdbx_description
1 polymer ?
#
loop_
_entity_poly.entity_id
_entity_poly.type
_entity_poly.pdbx_seq_one_letter_code
_entity_poly.pdbx_strand_id
1 'polypeptide(L)'
;MSAKAIYLIQFEKDYVELFSESQSGAFDFAGVVSGDGAAAKARARAKDFIEEAPETELYFQNHFGKPPVYEASASHPTVRRMGLPGAPEESVLAFLYRYPAFRQAELRGDFIGAGTAVGRSGKLKSHRPLLRYLAERDLFLIFALYWLWAFDADKTARLVELFDGKITDGAGDIWAELYDFAVPGIDARDLPAFRAEVKAKLSEYLFDRGGRLVLPLVGDNFGGAVVEMRRRSVTALAEGRRRALVEGLSGTEDRVRAWLESIRFTLQPEPWNKADRDAMSVLATFPEDGRTDLAGYLRRDIAAYLTPLAREGRNFEARLFCLDEDSLELSIRAARPPD
;
A
#
# COMPACT_ATOMS: atom_id res chain seq x y z
N MET A 1 -4.93 -31.21 15.34
CA MET A 1 -6.33 -30.74 15.32
C MET A 1 -6.73 -30.65 13.86
N SER A 2 -7.85 -31.24 13.45
CA SER A 2 -8.34 -31.09 12.07
C SER A 2 -8.99 -29.72 11.91
N ALA A 3 -8.52 -28.91 10.96
CA ALA A 3 -9.20 -27.68 10.59
C ALA A 3 -10.55 -28.00 9.92
N LYS A 4 -11.52 -27.08 10.03
CA LYS A 4 -12.77 -27.08 9.27
C LYS A 4 -12.53 -26.62 7.83
N ALA A 5 -11.70 -25.60 7.67
CA ALA A 5 -11.24 -25.09 6.39
C ALA A 5 -9.86 -24.44 6.51
N ILE A 6 -9.11 -24.47 5.41
CA ILE A 6 -7.89 -23.70 5.19
C ILE A 6 -8.14 -22.69 4.08
N TYR A 7 -7.71 -21.45 4.29
CA TYR A 7 -7.76 -20.38 3.32
C TYR A 7 -6.36 -20.04 2.84
N LEU A 8 -6.18 -19.98 1.52
CA LEU A 8 -4.95 -19.63 0.85
C LEU A 8 -5.16 -18.28 0.19
N ILE A 9 -4.43 -17.27 0.66
CA ILE A 9 -4.47 -15.92 0.12
C ILE A 9 -3.17 -15.68 -0.63
N GLN A 10 -3.26 -15.59 -1.95
CA GLN A 10 -2.10 -15.40 -2.82
C GLN A 10 -2.06 -13.95 -3.30
N PHE A 11 -1.02 -13.22 -2.90
CA PHE A 11 -0.82 -11.79 -3.24
C PHE A 11 0.05 -11.60 -4.49
N GLU A 12 1.05 -12.46 -4.63
CA GLU A 12 1.99 -12.48 -5.75
C GLU A 12 2.21 -13.94 -6.19
N LYS A 13 2.87 -14.16 -7.33
CA LYS A 13 3.05 -15.50 -7.89
C LYS A 13 3.78 -16.44 -6.92
N ASP A 14 4.65 -15.88 -6.10
CA ASP A 14 5.60 -16.52 -5.21
C ASP A 14 5.32 -16.21 -3.73
N TYR A 15 4.13 -15.71 -3.37
CA TYR A 15 3.79 -15.41 -1.98
C TYR A 15 2.34 -15.78 -1.64
N VAL A 16 2.17 -16.73 -0.71
CA VAL A 16 0.87 -17.23 -0.25
C VAL A 16 0.83 -17.29 1.27
N GLU A 17 -0.22 -16.73 1.85
CA GLU A 17 -0.51 -16.83 3.28
C GLU A 17 -1.64 -17.83 3.53
N LEU A 18 -1.51 -18.60 4.60
CA LEU A 18 -2.44 -19.64 5.00
C LEU A 18 -3.15 -19.23 6.29
N PHE A 19 -4.46 -19.40 6.32
CA PHE A 19 -5.29 -19.23 7.51
C PHE A 19 -6.09 -20.49 7.76
N SER A 20 -6.30 -20.85 9.02
CA SER A 20 -7.11 -21.99 9.43
C SER A 20 -8.36 -21.55 10.17
N GLU A 21 -9.50 -22.09 9.78
CA GLU A 21 -10.74 -22.04 10.54
C GLU A 21 -10.94 -23.40 11.21
N SER A 22 -11.16 -23.40 12.53
CA SER A 22 -11.43 -24.60 13.32
C SER A 22 -12.93 -24.94 13.33
N GLN A 23 -13.28 -26.13 13.82
CA GLN A 23 -14.68 -26.56 13.99
C GLN A 23 -15.46 -25.69 15.00
N SER A 24 -14.76 -25.03 15.93
CA SER A 24 -15.36 -24.11 16.91
C SER A 24 -15.46 -22.66 16.41
N GLY A 25 -15.10 -22.39 15.15
CA GLY A 25 -15.11 -21.04 14.55
C GLY A 25 -13.88 -20.18 14.86
N ALA A 26 -12.88 -20.71 15.57
CA ALA A 26 -11.61 -19.99 15.75
C ALA A 26 -10.89 -19.85 14.41
N PHE A 27 -10.37 -18.65 14.14
CA PHE A 27 -9.72 -18.29 12.88
C PHE A 27 -8.32 -17.74 13.13
N ASP A 28 -7.32 -18.48 12.66
CA ASP A 28 -5.91 -18.27 13.00
C ASP A 28 -5.02 -18.23 11.76
N PHE A 29 -3.86 -17.60 11.90
CA PHE A 29 -2.81 -17.64 10.90
C PHE A 29 -2.01 -18.95 11.00
N ALA A 30 -1.94 -19.69 9.89
CA ALA A 30 -1.30 -21.00 9.80
C ALA A 30 0.11 -20.98 9.18
N GLY A 31 0.49 -19.86 8.54
CA GLY A 31 1.85 -19.61 8.07
C GLY A 31 1.94 -18.98 6.69
N VAL A 32 3.17 -18.75 6.25
CA VAL A 32 3.51 -18.26 4.90
C VAL A 32 4.21 -19.35 4.12
N VAL A 33 3.96 -19.36 2.81
CA VAL A 33 4.75 -20.09 1.81
C VAL A 33 5.20 -19.10 0.75
N SER A 34 6.51 -19.02 0.53
CA SER A 34 7.12 -18.12 -0.46
C SER A 34 8.08 -18.82 -1.43
N GLY A 35 8.41 -18.13 -2.52
CA GLY A 35 9.33 -18.56 -3.56
C GLY A 35 8.68 -19.35 -4.70
N ASP A 36 9.51 -19.92 -5.57
CA ASP A 36 9.04 -20.63 -6.77
C ASP A 36 8.07 -21.77 -6.42
N GLY A 37 6.93 -21.76 -7.11
CA GLY A 37 5.85 -22.72 -6.89
C GLY A 37 5.11 -22.54 -5.56
N ALA A 38 5.12 -21.34 -4.97
CA ALA A 38 4.46 -21.06 -3.69
C ALA A 38 3.02 -21.57 -3.61
N ALA A 39 2.21 -21.38 -4.67
CA ALA A 39 0.84 -21.88 -4.73
C ALA A 39 0.73 -23.41 -4.57
N ALA A 40 1.58 -24.18 -5.26
CA ALA A 40 1.58 -25.64 -5.16
C ALA A 40 2.07 -26.12 -3.78
N LYS A 41 3.11 -25.48 -3.25
CA LYS A 41 3.64 -25.75 -1.90
C LYS A 41 2.62 -25.41 -0.81
N ALA A 42 1.89 -24.31 -0.95
CA ALA A 42 0.84 -23.90 -0.03
C ALA A 42 -0.32 -24.89 -0.01
N ARG A 43 -0.74 -25.39 -1.19
CA ARG A 43 -1.73 -26.48 -1.28
C ARG A 43 -1.25 -27.76 -0.61
N ALA A 44 0.02 -28.14 -0.81
CA ALA A 44 0.59 -29.31 -0.15
C ALA A 44 0.57 -29.15 1.38
N ARG A 45 1.00 -27.99 1.88
CA ARG A 45 0.97 -27.67 3.32
C ARG A 45 -0.45 -27.60 3.88
N ALA A 46 -1.43 -27.12 3.11
CA ALA A 46 -2.83 -27.08 3.54
C ALA A 46 -3.38 -28.50 3.85
N LYS A 47 -2.93 -29.51 3.10
CA LYS A 47 -3.30 -30.92 3.34
C LYS A 47 -2.78 -31.49 4.66
N ASP A 48 -1.79 -30.85 5.30
CA ASP A 48 -1.34 -31.22 6.65
C ASP A 48 -2.38 -30.87 7.72
N PHE A 49 -3.32 -29.96 7.41
CA PHE A 49 -4.31 -29.45 8.35
C PHE A 49 -5.74 -29.96 8.09
N ILE A 50 -6.01 -30.48 6.90
CA ILE A 50 -7.34 -30.93 6.49
C ILE A 50 -7.26 -32.18 5.61
N GLU A 51 -8.17 -33.13 5.86
CA GLU A 51 -8.35 -34.30 5.00
C GLU A 51 -8.71 -33.87 3.57
N GLU A 52 -8.51 -34.76 2.58
CA GLU A 52 -8.71 -34.42 1.17
C GLU A 52 -10.08 -33.76 0.92
N ALA A 53 -10.04 -32.45 0.68
CA ALA A 53 -11.20 -31.60 0.57
C ALA A 53 -11.20 -30.84 -0.77
N PRO A 54 -12.38 -30.52 -1.32
CA PRO A 54 -12.47 -29.72 -2.53
C PRO A 54 -11.87 -28.33 -2.31
N GLU A 55 -11.22 -27.80 -3.34
CA GLU A 55 -10.75 -26.42 -3.41
C GLU A 55 -11.79 -25.57 -4.12
N THR A 56 -12.13 -24.41 -3.55
CA THR A 56 -13.05 -23.45 -4.15
C THR A 56 -12.45 -22.06 -4.09
N GLU A 57 -12.44 -21.36 -5.22
CA GLU A 57 -12.05 -19.94 -5.27
C GLU A 57 -13.19 -19.06 -4.77
N LEU A 58 -12.87 -18.14 -3.85
CA LEU A 58 -13.81 -17.17 -3.30
C LEU A 58 -13.70 -15.88 -4.12
N TYR A 59 -14.78 -15.54 -4.81
CA TYR A 59 -14.86 -14.32 -5.61
C TYR A 59 -15.44 -13.18 -4.78
N PHE A 60 -14.65 -12.14 -4.59
CA PHE A 60 -15.09 -10.91 -3.95
C PHE A 60 -15.25 -9.83 -5.01
N GLN A 61 -16.48 -9.35 -5.24
CA GLN A 61 -16.68 -8.25 -6.19
C GLN A 61 -15.94 -7.00 -5.70
N ASN A 62 -15.07 -6.48 -6.59
CA ASN A 62 -14.22 -5.32 -6.38
C ASN A 62 -15.02 -4.12 -5.85
N HIS A 63 -14.78 -3.75 -4.58
CA HIS A 63 -15.14 -2.44 -4.03
C HIS A 63 -14.06 -1.38 -4.27
N PHE A 64 -13.07 -1.65 -5.12
CA PHE A 64 -11.93 -0.76 -5.37
C PHE A 64 -12.26 0.44 -6.28
N GLY A 65 -13.54 0.71 -6.54
CA GLY A 65 -13.96 1.76 -7.46
C GLY A 65 -13.64 1.43 -8.92
N LYS A 66 -13.61 2.45 -9.76
CA LYS A 66 -13.14 2.33 -11.13
C LYS A 66 -11.64 2.01 -11.09
N PRO A 67 -11.14 1.02 -11.85
CA PRO A 67 -9.71 0.75 -11.88
C PRO A 67 -8.95 1.99 -12.35
N PRO A 68 -7.76 2.25 -11.79
CA PRO A 68 -6.96 3.41 -12.18
C PRO A 68 -6.56 3.30 -13.66
N VAL A 69 -6.12 4.43 -14.24
CA VAL A 69 -5.58 4.46 -15.60
C VAL A 69 -4.34 3.57 -15.71
N TYR A 70 -3.55 3.51 -14.64
CA TYR A 70 -2.39 2.63 -14.52
C TYR A 70 -2.15 2.25 -13.05
N GLU A 71 -1.75 1.00 -12.83
CA GLU A 71 -1.20 0.51 -11.57
C GLU A 71 0.00 -0.42 -11.86
N ALA A 72 1.09 -0.22 -11.12
CA ALA A 72 2.29 -1.03 -11.19
C ALA A 72 2.01 -2.40 -10.56
N SER A 73 2.15 -3.47 -11.35
CA SER A 73 1.81 -4.84 -10.98
C SER A 73 0.39 -4.97 -10.40
N ALA A 74 -0.62 -5.03 -11.26
CA ALA A 74 -2.02 -5.31 -10.89
C ALA A 74 -2.24 -6.77 -10.44
N SER A 75 -1.39 -7.31 -9.57
CA SER A 75 -1.68 -8.61 -8.97
C SER A 75 -2.95 -8.46 -8.14
N HIS A 76 -4.02 -9.11 -8.57
CA HIS A 76 -5.22 -9.19 -7.76
C HIS A 76 -5.07 -10.37 -6.81
N PRO A 77 -5.13 -10.14 -5.48
CA PRO A 77 -5.02 -11.25 -4.56
C PRO A 77 -6.13 -12.27 -4.83
N THR A 78 -5.77 -13.54 -4.87
CA THR A 78 -6.76 -14.62 -5.00
C THR A 78 -6.95 -15.29 -3.65
N VAL A 79 -8.20 -15.57 -3.30
CA VAL A 79 -8.56 -16.24 -2.05
C VAL A 79 -9.16 -17.59 -2.39
N ARG A 80 -8.53 -18.66 -1.93
CA ARG A 80 -8.99 -20.03 -2.14
C ARG A 80 -9.29 -20.69 -0.81
N ARG A 81 -10.37 -21.47 -0.76
CA ARG A 81 -10.79 -22.25 0.40
C ARG A 81 -10.62 -23.73 0.10
N MET A 82 -9.98 -24.45 1.01
CA MET A 82 -9.92 -25.90 1.05
C MET A 82 -10.69 -26.37 2.29
N GLY A 83 -11.77 -27.11 2.12
CA GLY A 83 -12.67 -27.39 3.24
C GLY A 83 -13.89 -28.22 2.88
N LEU A 84 -14.56 -28.75 3.91
CA LEU A 84 -15.87 -29.35 3.74
C LEU A 84 -16.83 -28.34 3.05
N PRO A 85 -17.77 -28.79 2.20
CA PRO A 85 -18.76 -27.92 1.58
C PRO A 85 -19.50 -27.08 2.63
N GLY A 86 -19.63 -25.78 2.38
CA GLY A 86 -20.26 -24.84 3.29
C GLY A 86 -19.73 -23.42 3.13
N ALA A 87 -20.54 -22.43 3.51
CA ALA A 87 -20.09 -21.05 3.54
C ALA A 87 -19.13 -20.82 4.72
N PRO A 88 -18.10 -19.96 4.57
CA PRO A 88 -17.33 -19.46 5.71
C PRO A 88 -18.25 -18.82 6.75
N GLU A 89 -17.82 -18.81 8.01
CA GLU A 89 -18.48 -17.98 9.04
C GLU A 89 -18.47 -16.49 8.63
N GLU A 90 -19.49 -15.73 9.05
CA GLU A 90 -19.67 -14.35 8.61
C GLU A 90 -18.48 -13.46 9.00
N SER A 91 -17.94 -13.64 10.21
CA SER A 91 -16.74 -12.95 10.70
C SER A 91 -15.51 -13.27 9.85
N VAL A 92 -15.30 -14.53 9.50
CA VAL A 92 -14.21 -15.00 8.63
C VAL A 92 -14.36 -14.46 7.23
N LEU A 93 -15.57 -14.52 6.66
CA LEU A 93 -15.87 -13.95 5.34
C LEU A 93 -15.61 -12.44 5.33
N ALA A 94 -16.00 -11.73 6.38
CA ALA A 94 -15.77 -10.30 6.52
C ALA A 94 -14.26 -9.96 6.58
N PHE A 95 -13.47 -10.77 7.29
CA PHE A 95 -12.02 -10.65 7.30
C PHE A 95 -11.41 -10.90 5.91
N LEU A 96 -11.70 -12.06 5.30
CA LEU A 96 -11.19 -12.44 3.98
C LEU A 96 -11.57 -11.44 2.89
N TYR A 97 -12.70 -10.74 3.07
CA TYR A 97 -13.15 -9.69 2.17
C TYR A 97 -12.26 -8.43 2.20
N ARG A 98 -11.69 -8.07 3.35
CA ARG A 98 -10.93 -6.81 3.52
C ARG A 98 -9.44 -7.00 3.72
N TYR A 99 -9.02 -8.15 4.26
CA TYR A 99 -7.63 -8.45 4.56
C TYR A 99 -6.72 -8.34 3.34
N PRO A 100 -7.10 -8.82 2.14
CA PRO A 100 -6.24 -8.72 0.98
C PRO A 100 -5.88 -7.28 0.60
N ALA A 101 -6.82 -6.34 0.74
CA ALA A 101 -6.56 -4.92 0.47
C ALA A 101 -5.53 -4.33 1.45
N PHE A 102 -5.71 -4.61 2.75
CA PHE A 102 -4.77 -4.18 3.79
C PHE A 102 -3.36 -4.73 3.54
N ARG A 103 -3.25 -6.05 3.38
CA ARG A 103 -1.97 -6.73 3.30
C ARG A 103 -1.25 -6.44 1.99
N GLN A 104 -1.98 -6.27 0.88
CA GLN A 104 -1.40 -5.85 -0.38
C GLN A 104 -0.81 -4.44 -0.31
N ALA A 105 -1.52 -3.49 0.30
CA ALA A 105 -1.00 -2.14 0.49
C ALA A 105 0.27 -2.15 1.34
N GLU A 106 0.26 -2.89 2.45
CA GLU A 106 1.41 -3.07 3.33
C GLU A 106 2.63 -3.67 2.59
N LEU A 107 2.46 -4.81 1.90
CA LEU A 107 3.54 -5.48 1.15
C LEU A 107 4.16 -4.61 0.06
N ARG A 108 3.38 -3.70 -0.54
CA ARG A 108 3.85 -2.77 -1.57
C ARG A 108 4.48 -1.50 -1.00
N GLY A 109 4.42 -1.30 0.32
CA GLY A 109 4.89 -0.07 0.97
C GLY A 109 3.90 1.10 0.91
N ASP A 110 2.64 0.82 0.57
CA ASP A 110 1.53 1.77 0.67
C ASP A 110 0.95 1.75 2.10
N PHE A 111 1.72 2.32 3.02
CA PHE A 111 1.34 2.42 4.43
C PHE A 111 0.13 3.34 4.65
N ILE A 112 -0.14 4.28 3.73
CA ILE A 112 -1.31 5.15 3.77
C ILE A 112 -2.57 4.35 3.42
N GLY A 113 -2.53 3.54 2.37
CA GLY A 113 -3.59 2.61 1.99
C GLY A 113 -3.84 1.55 3.07
N ALA A 114 -2.78 0.98 3.63
CA ALA A 114 -2.88 0.04 4.76
C ALA A 114 -3.56 0.68 5.98
N GLY A 115 -3.15 1.90 6.34
CA GLY A 115 -3.78 2.67 7.42
C GLY A 115 -5.25 2.98 7.12
N THR A 116 -5.57 3.37 5.89
CA THR A 116 -6.96 3.60 5.47
C THR A 116 -7.81 2.34 5.61
N ALA A 117 -7.27 1.18 5.22
CA ALA A 117 -7.96 -0.10 5.31
C ALA A 117 -8.27 -0.47 6.77
N VAL A 118 -7.30 -0.35 7.69
CA VAL A 118 -7.49 -0.67 9.11
C VAL A 118 -8.43 0.33 9.78
N GLY A 119 -8.20 1.64 9.57
CA GLY A 119 -8.93 2.70 10.24
C GLY A 119 -10.42 2.73 9.90
N ARG A 120 -10.77 2.42 8.63
CA ARG A 120 -12.16 2.53 8.14
C ARG A 120 -12.91 1.20 8.08
N SER A 121 -12.25 0.05 8.23
CA SER A 121 -12.91 -1.25 8.08
C SER A 121 -13.36 -1.84 9.42
N GLY A 122 -14.65 -1.71 9.74
CA GLY A 122 -15.25 -2.46 10.87
C GLY A 122 -15.04 -3.98 10.78
N LYS A 123 -14.95 -4.52 9.55
CA LYS A 123 -14.70 -5.94 9.28
C LYS A 123 -13.30 -6.40 9.69
N LEU A 124 -12.30 -5.52 9.60
CA LEU A 124 -10.93 -5.81 10.04
C LEU A 124 -10.78 -5.64 11.55
N LYS A 125 -11.50 -4.68 12.14
CA LYS A 125 -11.42 -4.38 13.59
C LYS A 125 -11.75 -5.58 14.47
N SER A 126 -12.65 -6.48 14.06
CA SER A 126 -12.99 -7.70 14.80
C SER A 126 -11.83 -8.70 14.92
N HIS A 127 -10.78 -8.56 14.10
CA HIS A 127 -9.59 -9.43 14.10
C HIS A 127 -8.30 -8.64 14.42
N ARG A 128 -8.41 -7.56 15.20
CA ARG A 128 -7.29 -6.65 15.51
C ARG A 128 -6.03 -7.35 16.04
N PRO A 129 -6.10 -8.30 17.00
CA PRO A 129 -4.90 -8.99 17.47
C PRO A 129 -4.16 -9.75 16.36
N LEU A 130 -4.91 -10.42 15.49
CA LEU A 130 -4.37 -11.13 14.32
C LEU A 130 -3.72 -10.16 13.33
N LEU A 131 -4.38 -9.04 13.03
CA LEU A 131 -3.81 -8.01 12.14
C LEU A 131 -2.53 -7.40 12.71
N ARG A 132 -2.48 -7.14 14.02
CA ARG A 132 -1.26 -6.65 14.67
C ARG A 132 -0.11 -7.66 14.56
N TYR A 133 -0.41 -8.93 14.78
CA TYR A 133 0.56 -10.01 14.64
C TYR A 133 1.11 -10.09 13.21
N LEU A 134 0.26 -9.92 12.19
CA LEU A 134 0.67 -9.99 10.79
C LEU A 134 1.47 -8.77 10.33
N ALA A 135 1.12 -7.59 10.87
CA ALA A 135 1.79 -6.34 10.54
C ALA A 135 3.13 -6.16 11.26
N GLU A 136 3.26 -6.71 12.47
CA GLU A 136 4.44 -6.73 13.34
C GLU A 136 5.35 -5.49 13.20
N ARG A 137 6.33 -5.55 12.30
CA ARG A 137 7.39 -4.54 12.09
C ARG A 137 6.91 -3.26 11.44
N ASP A 138 5.80 -3.31 10.74
CA ASP A 138 5.30 -2.21 9.92
C ASP A 138 4.14 -1.46 10.58
N LEU A 139 3.69 -1.90 11.77
CA LEU A 139 2.68 -1.22 12.60
C LEU A 139 2.95 0.28 12.74
N PHE A 140 4.19 0.60 13.12
CA PHE A 140 4.62 1.98 13.30
C PHE A 140 4.51 2.78 12.01
N LEU A 141 4.97 2.21 10.89
CA LEU A 141 4.99 2.89 9.59
C LEU A 141 3.57 3.12 9.06
N ILE A 142 2.67 2.16 9.25
CA ILE A 142 1.23 2.29 8.91
C ILE A 142 0.64 3.54 9.59
N PHE A 143 0.86 3.70 10.89
CA PHE A 143 0.37 4.87 11.62
C PHE A 143 1.10 6.15 11.23
N ALA A 144 2.43 6.14 11.25
CA ALA A 144 3.25 7.32 11.04
C ALA A 144 3.04 7.92 9.64
N LEU A 145 3.03 7.11 8.59
CA LEU A 145 2.88 7.60 7.21
C LEU A 145 1.47 8.11 6.95
N TYR A 146 0.44 7.45 7.50
CA TYR A 146 -0.92 7.98 7.46
C TYR A 146 -1.02 9.34 8.16
N TRP A 147 -0.40 9.47 9.34
CA TRP A 147 -0.34 10.74 10.09
C TRP A 147 0.39 11.85 9.35
N LEU A 148 1.55 11.57 8.76
CA LEU A 148 2.28 12.56 7.96
C LEU A 148 1.49 12.97 6.71
N TRP A 149 0.79 12.03 6.08
CA TRP A 149 0.04 12.29 4.86
C TRP A 149 -1.20 13.16 5.08
N ALA A 150 -1.98 12.90 6.13
CA ALA A 150 -3.32 13.48 6.25
C ALA A 150 -3.33 15.01 6.31
N PHE A 151 -4.30 15.60 5.60
CA PHE A 151 -4.59 17.04 5.59
C PHE A 151 -5.57 17.38 6.72
N ASP A 152 -5.09 17.36 7.95
CA ASP A 152 -5.88 17.67 9.14
C ASP A 152 -5.07 18.62 10.03
N ALA A 153 -5.63 19.81 10.29
CA ALA A 153 -4.98 20.83 11.10
C ALA A 153 -4.83 20.40 12.57
N ASP A 154 -5.72 19.53 13.04
CA ASP A 154 -5.80 19.11 14.44
C ASP A 154 -5.02 17.82 14.72
N LYS A 155 -4.49 17.15 13.68
CA LYS A 155 -3.78 15.85 13.83
C LYS A 155 -2.62 15.89 14.82
N THR A 156 -1.99 17.05 14.99
CA THR A 156 -0.89 17.22 15.97
C THR A 156 -1.44 17.32 17.39
N ALA A 157 -2.50 18.09 17.60
CA ALA A 157 -3.15 18.22 18.90
C ALA A 157 -3.72 16.87 19.36
N ARG A 158 -4.40 16.15 18.45
CA ARG A 158 -4.92 14.79 18.71
C ARG A 158 -3.83 13.81 19.09
N LEU A 159 -2.68 13.83 18.41
CA LEU A 159 -1.57 12.95 18.75
C LEU A 159 -1.03 13.24 20.16
N VAL A 160 -0.97 14.51 20.57
CA VAL A 160 -0.58 14.86 21.94
C VAL A 160 -1.58 14.33 22.97
N GLU A 161 -2.89 14.44 22.70
CA GLU A 161 -3.93 13.88 23.56
C GLU A 161 -3.82 12.35 23.70
N LEU A 162 -3.49 11.65 22.60
CA LEU A 162 -3.28 10.21 22.60
C LEU A 162 -2.04 9.78 23.40
N PHE A 163 -0.97 10.60 23.40
CA PHE A 163 0.19 10.37 24.27
C PHE A 163 -0.13 10.56 25.75
N ASP A 164 -1.01 11.51 26.08
CA ASP A 164 -1.50 11.74 27.44
C ASP A 164 -2.46 10.64 27.94
N GLY A 165 -2.73 9.62 27.12
CA GLY A 165 -3.64 8.53 27.45
C GLY A 165 -5.11 8.96 27.51
N LYS A 166 -5.44 10.12 26.93
CA LYS A 166 -6.84 10.56 26.83
C LYS A 166 -7.56 9.66 25.84
N ILE A 167 -8.58 8.97 26.33
CA ILE A 167 -9.48 8.19 25.50
C ILE A 167 -10.32 9.21 24.74
N THR A 168 -10.12 9.29 23.43
CA THR A 168 -11.07 9.98 22.56
C THR A 168 -12.32 9.10 22.46
N ASP A 169 -13.39 9.48 23.15
CA ASP A 169 -14.70 8.77 23.16
C ASP A 169 -15.43 8.76 21.79
N GLY A 170 -14.73 9.07 20.69
CA GLY A 170 -15.29 9.10 19.35
C GLY A 170 -15.25 7.73 18.70
N ALA A 171 -16.33 6.96 18.80
CA ALA A 171 -16.59 5.91 17.83
C ALA A 171 -16.49 6.51 16.41
N GLY A 172 -15.46 6.12 15.66
CA GLY A 172 -15.19 6.65 14.31
C GLY A 172 -14.02 7.64 14.20
N ASP A 173 -13.28 7.95 15.27
CA ASP A 173 -12.01 8.68 15.12
C ASP A 173 -10.92 7.76 14.57
N ILE A 174 -10.59 7.95 13.29
CA ILE A 174 -9.54 7.19 12.60
C ILE A 174 -8.17 7.32 13.28
N TRP A 175 -7.89 8.46 13.92
CA TRP A 175 -6.61 8.72 14.57
C TRP A 175 -6.41 7.83 15.79
N ALA A 176 -7.43 7.78 16.66
CA ALA A 176 -7.42 6.94 17.83
C ALA A 176 -7.39 5.45 17.46
N GLU A 177 -8.14 5.07 16.43
CA GLU A 177 -8.20 3.68 15.95
C GLU A 177 -6.85 3.21 15.40
N LEU A 178 -6.16 4.05 14.62
CA LEU A 178 -4.85 3.72 14.08
C LEU A 178 -3.76 3.79 15.14
N TYR A 179 -3.84 4.76 16.06
CA TYR A 179 -2.93 4.83 17.18
C TYR A 179 -3.06 3.58 18.05
N ASP A 180 -4.27 3.22 18.52
CA ASP A 180 -4.49 1.97 19.25
C ASP A 180 -3.91 0.79 18.48
N PHE A 181 -4.24 0.65 17.19
CA PHE A 181 -3.70 -0.42 16.35
C PHE A 181 -2.16 -0.50 16.40
N ALA A 182 -1.46 0.64 16.29
CA ALA A 182 -0.01 0.72 16.17
C ALA A 182 0.75 0.90 17.50
N VAL A 183 0.07 1.19 18.63
CA VAL A 183 0.68 1.42 19.96
C VAL A 183 1.77 0.41 20.32
N PRO A 184 1.63 -0.91 20.07
CA PRO A 184 2.69 -1.87 20.38
C PRO A 184 4.03 -1.60 19.67
N GLY A 185 4.01 -0.88 18.55
CA GLY A 185 5.19 -0.48 17.79
C GLY A 185 5.63 0.97 17.98
N ILE A 186 4.98 1.74 18.86
CA ILE A 186 5.29 3.15 19.15
C ILE A 186 6.00 3.25 20.50
N ASP A 187 7.26 3.69 20.46
CA ASP A 187 8.09 3.86 21.66
C ASP A 187 7.94 5.25 22.29
N ALA A 188 7.66 6.26 21.45
CA ALA A 188 7.53 7.63 21.86
C ALA A 188 6.37 7.89 22.84
N ARG A 189 6.60 8.86 23.74
CA ARG A 189 5.63 9.33 24.74
C ARG A 189 5.28 10.81 24.57
N ASP A 190 5.90 11.49 23.62
CA ASP A 190 5.63 12.88 23.30
C ASP A 190 5.92 13.15 21.81
N LEU A 191 5.52 14.33 21.34
CA LEU A 191 5.68 14.70 19.93
C LEU A 191 7.16 14.80 19.50
N PRO A 192 8.08 15.42 20.26
CA PRO A 192 9.50 15.41 19.91
C PRO A 192 10.09 14.00 19.75
N ALA A 193 9.83 13.10 20.71
CA ALA A 193 10.29 11.71 20.66
C ALA A 193 9.68 10.98 19.46
N PHE A 194 8.39 11.20 19.18
CA PHE A 194 7.72 10.59 18.03
C PHE A 194 8.36 11.03 16.71
N ARG A 195 8.67 12.31 16.54
CA ARG A 195 9.36 12.79 15.34
C ARG A 195 10.76 12.18 15.19
N ALA A 196 11.49 12.01 16.30
CA ALA A 196 12.78 11.33 16.27
C ALA A 196 12.64 9.85 15.88
N GLU A 197 11.64 9.17 16.43
CA GLU A 197 11.31 7.77 16.12
C GLU A 197 10.91 7.60 14.64
N VAL A 198 10.07 8.51 14.11
CA VAL A 198 9.72 8.54 12.67
C VAL A 198 10.98 8.65 11.82
N LYS A 199 11.88 9.58 12.14
CA LYS A 199 13.14 9.74 11.39
C LYS A 199 13.96 8.44 11.43
N ALA A 200 14.11 7.82 12.60
CA ALA A 200 14.91 6.61 12.78
C ALA A 200 14.31 5.42 12.01
N LYS A 201 13.04 5.08 12.28
CA LYS A 201 12.37 3.91 11.67
C LYS A 201 12.15 4.07 10.17
N LEU A 202 11.89 5.29 9.68
CA LEU A 202 11.78 5.56 8.24
C LEU A 202 13.14 5.39 7.53
N SER A 203 14.23 5.86 8.14
CA SER A 203 15.57 5.67 7.60
C SER A 203 15.96 4.19 7.58
N GLU A 204 15.76 3.47 8.70
CA GLU A 204 16.02 2.02 8.78
C GLU A 204 15.23 1.27 7.70
N TYR A 205 13.94 1.58 7.56
CA TYR A 205 13.08 0.95 6.56
C TYR A 205 13.58 1.17 5.13
N LEU A 206 13.92 2.41 4.76
CA LEU A 206 14.34 2.73 3.40
C LEU A 206 15.74 2.22 3.07
N PHE A 207 16.70 2.38 3.99
CA PHE A 207 18.13 2.19 3.71
C PHE A 207 18.68 0.86 4.21
N ASP A 208 18.20 0.36 5.35
CA ASP A 208 18.74 -0.88 5.94
C ASP A 208 17.91 -2.09 5.49
N ARG A 209 16.58 -1.94 5.45
CA ARG A 209 15.66 -3.00 4.98
C ARG A 209 15.46 -2.97 3.46
N GLY A 210 15.91 -1.91 2.77
CA GLY A 210 15.68 -1.73 1.32
C GLY A 210 14.20 -1.58 0.96
N GLY A 211 13.40 -1.06 1.89
CA GLY A 211 11.97 -0.88 1.78
C GLY A 211 11.58 0.15 0.71
N ARG A 212 10.28 0.16 0.42
CA ARG A 212 9.65 1.05 -0.57
C ARG A 212 8.52 1.82 0.10
N LEU A 213 8.33 3.06 -0.28
CA LEU A 213 7.16 3.86 0.08
C LEU A 213 6.34 4.12 -1.17
N VAL A 214 5.03 3.93 -1.10
CA VAL A 214 4.11 4.47 -2.09
C VAL A 214 3.55 5.77 -1.55
N LEU A 215 3.80 6.86 -2.25
CA LEU A 215 3.43 8.21 -1.82
C LEU A 215 2.62 8.94 -2.90
N PRO A 216 1.43 9.48 -2.57
CA PRO A 216 0.71 10.36 -3.46
C PRO A 216 1.41 11.73 -3.57
N LEU A 217 1.41 12.28 -4.77
CA LEU A 217 1.84 13.66 -5.00
C LEU A 217 0.73 14.65 -4.66
N VAL A 218 1.13 15.84 -4.22
CA VAL A 218 0.23 16.96 -3.91
C VAL A 218 0.59 18.21 -4.71
N GLY A 219 -0.38 19.11 -4.86
CA GLY A 219 -0.23 20.43 -5.48
C GLY A 219 -1.50 20.86 -6.23
N ASP A 220 -1.86 22.15 -6.11
CA ASP A 220 -3.13 22.71 -6.62
C ASP A 220 -3.29 22.62 -8.15
N ASN A 221 -2.19 22.39 -8.85
CA ASN A 221 -2.15 22.04 -10.25
C ASN A 221 -1.19 20.86 -10.37
N PHE A 222 -1.67 19.62 -10.23
CA PHE A 222 -0.94 18.47 -10.77
C PHE A 222 -0.33 18.93 -12.10
N GLY A 223 1.00 19.02 -12.16
CA GLY A 223 1.61 19.87 -13.19
C GLY A 223 1.23 19.36 -14.57
N GLY A 224 1.52 20.16 -15.62
CA GLY A 224 1.19 19.79 -17.02
C GLY A 224 1.51 18.32 -17.34
N ALA A 225 2.56 17.77 -16.71
CA ALA A 225 2.93 16.36 -16.74
C ALA A 225 1.81 15.36 -16.40
N VAL A 226 1.10 15.51 -15.28
CA VAL A 226 0.06 14.52 -14.84
C VAL A 226 -1.17 14.59 -15.72
N VAL A 227 -1.60 15.81 -16.03
CA VAL A 227 -2.71 16.06 -16.97
C VAL A 227 -2.39 15.48 -18.34
N GLU A 228 -1.15 15.64 -18.79
CA GLU A 228 -0.68 15.09 -20.05
C GLU A 228 -0.61 13.56 -20.04
N MET A 229 -0.01 12.96 -18.99
CA MET A 229 0.04 11.52 -18.77
C MET A 229 -1.36 10.91 -18.84
N ARG A 230 -2.32 11.51 -18.12
CA ARG A 230 -3.70 11.06 -18.10
C ARG A 230 -4.36 11.22 -19.47
N ARG A 231 -4.31 12.40 -20.06
CA ARG A 231 -4.95 12.70 -21.35
C ARG A 231 -4.45 11.74 -22.43
N ARG A 232 -3.13 11.60 -22.58
CA ARG A 232 -2.54 10.70 -23.59
C ARG A 232 -2.95 9.25 -23.36
N SER A 233 -2.89 8.77 -22.12
CA SER A 233 -3.24 7.38 -21.78
C SER A 233 -4.72 7.09 -22.00
N VAL A 234 -5.62 7.95 -21.52
CA VAL A 234 -7.07 7.78 -21.68
C VAL A 234 -7.47 7.82 -23.16
N THR A 235 -6.94 8.77 -23.93
CA THR A 235 -7.20 8.85 -25.38
C THR A 235 -6.68 7.61 -26.10
N ALA A 236 -5.45 7.17 -25.82
CA ALA A 236 -4.88 5.98 -26.44
C ALA A 236 -5.65 4.70 -26.08
N LEU A 237 -6.05 4.54 -24.83
CA LEU A 237 -6.84 3.39 -24.37
C LEU A 237 -8.26 3.38 -24.95
N ALA A 238 -8.89 4.55 -25.13
CA ALA A 238 -10.20 4.66 -25.76
C ALA A 238 -10.14 4.29 -27.25
N GLU A 239 -9.16 4.83 -27.98
CA GLU A 239 -8.94 4.52 -29.40
C GLU A 239 -8.52 3.06 -29.61
N GLY A 240 -7.65 2.54 -28.73
CA GLY A 240 -7.25 1.13 -28.74
C GLY A 240 -8.43 0.19 -28.56
N ARG A 241 -9.33 0.47 -27.61
CA ARG A 241 -10.56 -0.31 -27.41
C ARG A 241 -11.49 -0.25 -28.63
N ARG A 242 -11.63 0.91 -29.26
CA ARG A 242 -12.41 1.06 -30.50
C ARG A 242 -11.82 0.21 -31.63
N ARG A 243 -10.51 0.27 -31.86
CA ARG A 243 -9.85 -0.53 -32.91
C ARG A 243 -9.83 -2.02 -32.61
N ALA A 244 -9.71 -2.43 -31.35
CA ALA A 244 -9.85 -3.83 -30.97
C ALA A 244 -11.23 -4.39 -31.34
N LEU A 245 -12.29 -3.62 -31.13
CA LEU A 245 -13.66 -4.01 -31.46
C LEU A 245 -13.95 -4.01 -32.97
N VAL A 246 -13.40 -3.05 -33.72
CA VAL A 246 -13.71 -2.86 -35.15
C VAL A 246 -12.75 -3.64 -36.07
N GLU A 247 -11.47 -3.70 -35.71
CA GLU A 247 -10.37 -4.16 -36.57
C GLU A 247 -9.65 -5.40 -35.99
N GLY A 248 -9.98 -5.84 -34.77
CA GLY A 248 -9.33 -6.98 -34.11
C GLY A 248 -7.90 -6.72 -33.63
N LEU A 249 -7.45 -5.46 -33.58
CA LEU A 249 -6.10 -5.08 -33.16
C LEU A 249 -5.93 -5.12 -31.63
N SER A 250 -4.89 -5.77 -31.13
CA SER A 250 -4.54 -5.85 -29.70
C SER A 250 -3.22 -5.13 -29.38
N GLY A 251 -2.85 -5.05 -28.09
CA GLY A 251 -1.54 -4.53 -27.64
C GLY A 251 -1.46 -3.02 -27.40
N THR A 252 -2.59 -2.29 -27.44
CA THR A 252 -2.58 -0.85 -27.07
C THR A 252 -2.37 -0.66 -25.57
N GLU A 253 -2.93 -1.52 -24.72
CA GLU A 253 -2.76 -1.45 -23.27
C GLU A 253 -1.28 -1.65 -22.87
N ASP A 254 -0.61 -2.65 -23.45
CA ASP A 254 0.81 -2.90 -23.19
C ASP A 254 1.70 -1.75 -23.65
N ARG A 255 1.37 -1.11 -24.78
CA ARG A 255 2.10 0.08 -25.26
C ARG A 255 1.92 1.28 -24.33
N VAL A 256 0.70 1.54 -23.85
CA VAL A 256 0.44 2.61 -22.88
C VAL A 256 1.15 2.33 -21.57
N ARG A 257 1.12 1.09 -21.08
CA ARG A 257 1.87 0.62 -19.91
C ARG A 257 3.37 0.87 -20.08
N ALA A 258 3.96 0.38 -21.17
CA ALA A 258 5.39 0.53 -21.44
C ALA A 258 5.80 2.01 -21.54
N TRP A 259 4.96 2.84 -22.15
CA TRP A 259 5.19 4.29 -22.21
C TRP A 259 5.19 4.92 -20.81
N LEU A 260 4.15 4.67 -20.01
CA LEU A 260 4.07 5.18 -18.64
C LEU A 260 5.25 4.72 -17.77
N GLU A 261 5.66 3.46 -17.91
CA GLU A 261 6.80 2.87 -17.18
C GLU A 261 8.16 3.42 -17.63
N SER A 262 8.24 4.02 -18.81
CA SER A 262 9.46 4.64 -19.33
C SER A 262 9.66 6.09 -18.89
N ILE A 263 8.64 6.72 -18.28
CA ILE A 263 8.75 8.07 -17.72
C ILE A 263 9.65 8.02 -16.48
N ARG A 264 10.67 8.86 -16.44
CA ARG A 264 11.61 8.94 -15.30
C ARG A 264 11.12 9.98 -14.31
N PHE A 265 11.07 9.61 -13.03
CA PHE A 265 10.72 10.52 -11.95
C PHE A 265 11.96 10.85 -11.11
N THR A 266 12.21 12.14 -10.92
CA THR A 266 13.32 12.66 -10.10
C THR A 266 12.77 13.42 -8.90
N LEU A 267 13.25 13.08 -7.71
CA LEU A 267 12.96 13.84 -6.49
C LEU A 267 14.01 14.95 -6.33
N GLN A 268 13.57 16.20 -6.24
CA GLN A 268 14.45 17.35 -6.14
C GLN A 268 14.15 18.18 -4.87
N PRO A 269 15.08 18.23 -3.90
CA PRO A 269 14.97 19.16 -2.77
C PRO A 269 15.01 20.61 -3.23
N GLU A 270 14.13 21.45 -2.66
CA GLU A 270 14.05 22.89 -2.94
C GLU A 270 14.33 23.72 -1.68
N PRO A 271 15.58 23.77 -1.19
CA PRO A 271 15.92 24.55 0.02
C PRO A 271 15.58 26.04 -0.07
N TRP A 272 15.43 26.56 -1.28
CA TRP A 272 15.13 27.96 -1.59
C TRP A 272 13.64 28.28 -1.62
N ASN A 273 12.77 27.27 -1.46
CA ASN A 273 11.33 27.48 -1.50
C ASN A 273 10.89 28.33 -0.29
N LYS A 274 10.28 29.48 -0.58
CA LYS A 274 9.92 30.49 0.44
C LYS A 274 8.82 30.03 1.40
N ALA A 275 7.98 29.07 0.98
CA ALA A 275 6.87 28.59 1.78
C ALA A 275 7.25 27.38 2.65
N ASP A 276 8.19 26.55 2.17
CA ASP A 276 8.62 25.34 2.85
C ASP A 276 10.08 25.02 2.54
N ARG A 277 10.97 25.21 3.52
CA ARG A 277 12.41 24.96 3.39
C ARG A 277 12.74 23.49 3.09
N ASP A 278 11.82 22.57 3.39
CA ASP A 278 12.00 21.13 3.20
C ASP A 278 11.19 20.60 2.02
N ALA A 279 10.65 21.50 1.18
CA ALA A 279 9.94 21.15 -0.03
C ALA A 279 10.77 20.21 -0.92
N MET A 280 10.11 19.20 -1.45
CA MET A 280 10.67 18.25 -2.40
C MET A 280 9.73 18.16 -3.60
N SER A 281 10.17 18.74 -4.73
CA SER A 281 9.46 18.62 -5.98
C SER A 281 9.74 17.28 -6.64
N VAL A 282 8.80 16.87 -7.48
CA VAL A 282 8.91 15.68 -8.30
C VAL A 282 8.83 16.11 -9.75
N LEU A 283 9.89 15.81 -10.50
CA LEU A 283 9.98 16.08 -11.92
C LEU A 283 9.76 14.81 -12.72
N ALA A 284 8.96 14.90 -13.79
CA ALA A 284 8.74 13.84 -14.76
C ALA A 284 9.50 14.15 -16.05
N THR A 285 10.42 13.28 -16.46
CA THR A 285 11.15 13.37 -17.72
C THR A 285 10.55 12.41 -18.74
N PHE A 286 10.00 12.96 -19.82
CA PHE A 286 9.36 12.21 -20.88
C PHE A 286 10.39 11.56 -21.83
N PRO A 287 10.18 10.30 -22.24
CA PRO A 287 11.13 9.54 -23.04
C PRO A 287 11.26 10.03 -24.49
N GLU A 288 10.25 10.69 -25.04
CA GLU A 288 10.20 11.02 -26.47
C GLU A 288 11.08 12.24 -26.84
N ASP A 289 11.07 13.25 -25.98
CA ASP A 289 11.71 14.55 -26.23
C ASP A 289 12.70 14.95 -25.13
N GLY A 290 12.81 14.17 -24.05
CA GLY A 290 13.63 14.49 -22.89
C GLY A 290 13.11 15.68 -22.08
N ARG A 291 11.93 16.21 -22.40
CA ARG A 291 11.31 17.32 -21.67
C ARG A 291 11.08 16.89 -20.22
N THR A 292 11.41 17.80 -19.30
CA THR A 292 11.23 17.58 -17.87
C THR A 292 10.25 18.61 -17.34
N ASP A 293 9.11 18.12 -16.86
CA ASP A 293 8.02 18.94 -16.33
C ASP A 293 7.79 18.63 -14.84
N LEU A 294 7.31 19.63 -14.09
CA LEU A 294 6.89 19.41 -12.71
C LEU A 294 5.67 18.48 -12.68
N ALA A 295 5.75 17.37 -11.94
CA ALA A 295 4.63 16.46 -11.70
C ALA A 295 3.85 16.84 -10.43
N GLY A 296 4.53 17.34 -9.41
CA GLY A 296 3.94 17.78 -8.15
C GLY A 296 4.99 17.86 -7.04
N TYR A 297 4.54 17.84 -5.79
CA TYR A 297 5.40 17.83 -4.61
C TYR A 297 5.07 16.63 -3.73
N LEU A 298 6.05 16.19 -2.94
CA LEU A 298 5.75 15.35 -1.79
C LEU A 298 5.03 16.16 -0.73
N ARG A 299 4.20 15.50 0.08
CA ARG A 299 3.55 16.14 1.23
C ARG A 299 4.60 16.76 2.15
N ARG A 300 4.41 18.02 2.55
CA ARG A 300 5.33 18.79 3.42
C ARG A 300 5.84 17.98 4.61
N ASP A 301 4.94 17.37 5.37
CA ASP A 301 5.31 16.62 6.57
C ASP A 301 6.17 15.39 6.27
N ILE A 302 6.00 14.77 5.10
CA ILE A 302 6.83 13.65 4.63
C ILE A 302 8.16 14.16 4.08
N ALA A 303 8.12 15.23 3.29
CA ALA A 303 9.30 15.87 2.71
C ALA A 303 10.27 16.34 3.81
N ALA A 304 9.77 16.80 4.96
CA ALA A 304 10.58 17.14 6.13
C ALA A 304 11.47 16.00 6.64
N TYR A 305 11.15 14.73 6.36
CA TYR A 305 11.99 13.58 6.71
C TYR A 305 12.87 13.10 5.55
N LEU A 306 12.40 13.19 4.31
CA LEU A 306 13.16 12.72 3.14
C LEU A 306 14.20 13.75 2.65
N THR A 307 13.89 15.05 2.73
CA THR A 307 14.78 16.13 2.28
C THR A 307 16.12 16.16 3.02
N PRO A 308 16.19 16.03 4.37
CA PRO A 308 17.46 15.94 5.07
C PRO A 308 18.32 14.77 4.59
N LEU A 309 17.71 13.59 4.36
CA LEU A 309 18.42 12.40 3.87
C LEU A 309 18.98 12.65 2.46
N ALA A 310 18.21 13.28 1.57
CA ALA A 310 18.67 13.67 0.24
C ALA A 310 19.88 14.63 0.30
N ARG A 311 19.84 15.62 1.21
CA ARG A 311 20.93 16.58 1.42
C ARG A 311 22.20 15.94 1.98
N GLU A 312 22.06 14.86 2.75
CA GLU A 312 23.17 14.03 3.25
C GLU A 312 23.77 13.11 2.16
N GLY A 313 23.32 13.24 0.91
CA GLY A 313 23.81 12.46 -0.23
C GLY A 313 23.12 11.10 -0.40
N ARG A 314 22.03 10.83 0.33
CA ARG A 314 21.23 9.64 0.11
C ARG A 314 20.37 9.82 -1.13
N ASN A 315 20.57 8.96 -2.11
CA ASN A 315 19.82 9.01 -3.36
C ASN A 315 18.52 8.19 -3.26
N PHE A 316 17.49 8.65 -3.95
CA PHE A 316 16.20 7.97 -4.05
C PHE A 316 15.90 7.61 -5.50
N GLU A 317 15.33 6.44 -5.69
CA GLU A 317 14.71 6.06 -6.96
C GLU A 317 13.19 6.22 -6.84
N ALA A 318 12.60 6.95 -7.77
CA ALA A 318 11.16 7.10 -7.88
C ALA A 318 10.66 6.48 -9.19
N ARG A 319 9.55 5.76 -9.11
CA ARG A 319 8.86 5.17 -10.26
C ARG A 319 7.36 5.40 -10.15
N LEU A 320 6.68 5.49 -11.29
CA LEU A 320 5.23 5.49 -11.32
C LEU A 320 4.69 4.24 -10.62
N PHE A 321 3.79 4.44 -9.66
CA PHE A 321 3.10 3.35 -8.99
C PHE A 321 1.63 3.30 -9.41
N CYS A 322 0.93 4.42 -9.32
CA CYS A 322 -0.46 4.52 -9.73
C CYS A 322 -0.72 5.86 -10.44
N LEU A 323 -1.52 5.83 -11.50
CA LEU A 323 -2.09 7.01 -12.14
C LEU A 323 -3.60 6.84 -12.19
N ASP A 324 -4.32 7.71 -11.49
CA ASP A 324 -5.78 7.72 -11.46
C ASP A 324 -6.35 9.05 -12.00
N GLU A 325 -7.67 9.17 -12.00
CA GLU A 325 -8.43 10.37 -12.38
C GLU A 325 -8.16 11.56 -11.49
N ASP A 326 -7.69 11.39 -10.25
CA ASP A 326 -7.42 12.51 -9.35
C ASP A 326 -6.10 12.35 -8.56
N SER A 327 -5.32 11.31 -8.83
CA SER A 327 -4.07 11.05 -8.11
C SER A 327 -2.93 10.59 -9.02
N LEU A 328 -1.72 10.90 -8.58
CA LEU A 328 -0.48 10.34 -9.09
C LEU A 328 0.30 9.85 -7.87
N GLU A 329 0.66 8.57 -7.86
CA GLU A 329 1.41 7.95 -6.77
C GLU A 329 2.73 7.41 -7.29
N LEU A 330 3.78 7.60 -6.50
CA LEU A 330 5.11 7.12 -6.79
C LEU A 330 5.57 6.09 -5.78
N SER A 331 6.20 5.05 -6.31
CA SER A 331 7.02 4.13 -5.53
C SER A 331 8.40 4.75 -5.36
N ILE A 332 8.78 5.05 -4.13
CA ILE A 332 10.06 5.63 -3.75
C ILE A 332 10.85 4.61 -2.93
N ARG A 333 12.13 4.40 -3.28
CA ARG A 333 13.06 3.55 -2.54
C ARG A 333 14.43 4.19 -2.44
N ALA A 334 15.26 3.76 -1.50
CA ALA A 334 16.68 4.12 -1.52
C ALA A 334 17.33 3.61 -2.82
N ALA A 335 18.12 4.46 -3.47
CA ALA A 335 18.93 4.03 -4.60
C ALA A 335 20.03 3.09 -4.10
N ARG A 336 20.25 1.99 -4.83
CA ARG A 336 21.40 1.14 -4.52
C ARG A 336 22.68 1.87 -4.93
N PRO A 337 23.78 1.80 -4.14
CA PRO A 337 25.07 2.25 -4.64
C PRO A 337 25.39 1.47 -5.93
N PRO A 338 26.03 2.12 -6.93
CA PRO A 338 26.51 1.40 -8.10
C PRO A 338 27.50 0.32 -7.65
N ASP A 339 27.29 -0.91 -8.12
CA ASP A 339 28.21 -2.04 -7.91
C ASP A 339 29.58 -1.81 -8.56
#